data_AF-Q12I61-F1
#
_entry.id   AF-Q12I61-F1
#
_cell.length_a   1.000
_cell.length_b   1.000
_cell.length_c   1.000
_cell.angle_alpha   90.00
_cell.angle_beta   90.00
_cell.angle_gamma   90.00
#
_symmetry.space_group_name_H-M   'P 1'
#
loop_
_entity.id
_entity.type
_entity.pdbx_description
1 polymer ?
#
loop_
_entity_poly.entity_id
_entity_poly.type
_entity_poly.pdbx_seq_one_letter_code
_entity_poly.pdbx_strand_id
1 'polypeptide(L)'
;MAYLIKSDDVHIGGEIITETDPIEFLHGRNLGSLPTIYDQNWGYVAPVNHWFIHLKANKRLENLSSYARALLHYWNFLESEKLTWDAFPLAKGLKPTYRYRNDKLLKSVKAGELAYSTANTYMTHVVQFYLWAAHERYYHISEKHKPFEIEFVRIQRSDMLAHMMPKFLVQTTDLRIRTPRDATSNNIRGLKPLTQTALTHLALHLRNTPCEFRLICLLAAQCGLRIQEASGLTLTALEQSVQRSGSITHFELTIGPSNGVPTKYNKTRTIETRIQIITATLLIEA
;
A
#
# COMPACT_ATOMS: atom_id res chain seq x y z
N MET A 1 -10.20 6.71 22.65
CA MET A 1 -9.40 6.01 21.64
C MET A 1 -10.36 5.56 20.56
N ALA A 2 -10.14 5.99 19.33
CA ALA A 2 -10.93 5.65 18.17
C ALA A 2 -10.81 4.17 17.82
N TYR A 3 -11.85 3.65 17.19
CA TYR A 3 -12.01 2.25 16.83
C TYR A 3 -12.04 2.11 15.31
N LEU A 4 -11.39 1.07 14.79
CA LEU A 4 -11.47 0.68 13.39
C LEU A 4 -12.25 -0.62 13.29
N ILE A 5 -13.41 -0.54 12.65
CA ILE A 5 -14.31 -1.66 12.42
C ILE A 5 -14.29 -1.99 10.93
N LYS A 6 -14.33 -3.28 10.60
CA LYS A 6 -14.57 -3.72 9.23
C LYS A 6 -16.08 -3.82 9.06
N SER A 7 -16.66 -2.91 8.28
CA SER A 7 -18.10 -2.93 7.99
C SER A 7 -18.45 -4.06 7.02
N ASP A 8 -19.73 -4.41 7.00
CA ASP A 8 -20.32 -5.16 5.90
C ASP A 8 -20.24 -4.39 4.57
N ASP A 9 -20.74 -5.00 3.51
CA ASP A 9 -20.67 -4.45 2.17
C ASP A 9 -21.40 -3.10 2.06
N VAL A 10 -20.66 -2.07 1.65
CA VAL A 10 -21.18 -0.71 1.51
C VAL A 10 -21.74 -0.51 0.11
N HIS A 11 -22.99 -0.07 0.03
CA HIS A 11 -23.70 0.20 -1.23
C HIS A 11 -23.79 1.71 -1.48
N ILE A 12 -23.57 2.14 -2.73
CA ILE A 12 -23.70 3.55 -3.13
C ILE A 12 -24.68 3.73 -4.29
N GLY A 13 -25.40 4.86 -4.30
CA GLY A 13 -26.29 5.25 -5.41
C GLY A 13 -27.55 4.41 -5.55
N GLY A 14 -27.99 3.76 -4.46
CA GLY A 14 -29.23 2.97 -4.40
C GLY A 14 -30.30 3.61 -3.50
N GLU A 15 -31.43 2.94 -3.41
CA GLU A 15 -32.53 3.27 -2.50
C GLU A 15 -32.39 2.47 -1.20
N ILE A 16 -32.78 3.08 -0.08
CA ILE A 16 -32.73 2.46 1.24
C ILE A 16 -34.16 2.30 1.74
N ILE A 17 -34.56 1.08 2.07
CA ILE A 17 -35.84 0.80 2.72
C ILE A 17 -35.54 0.56 4.21
N THR A 18 -35.91 1.53 5.05
CA THR A 18 -35.67 1.47 6.50
C THR A 18 -36.82 0.84 7.29
N GLU A 19 -37.89 0.43 6.62
CA GLU A 19 -39.09 -0.16 7.22
C GLU A 19 -38.96 -1.68 7.44
N THR A 20 -37.90 -2.29 6.91
CA THR A 20 -37.58 -3.72 7.04
C THR A 20 -36.47 -3.96 8.07
N ASP A 21 -36.47 -5.15 8.69
CA ASP A 21 -35.35 -5.64 9.50
C ASP A 21 -34.87 -6.99 8.93
N PRO A 22 -33.68 -7.05 8.29
CA PRO A 22 -32.71 -5.97 8.14
C PRO A 22 -33.12 -4.88 7.14
N ILE A 23 -32.49 -3.70 7.25
CA ILE A 23 -32.60 -2.60 6.28
C ILE A 23 -32.23 -3.13 4.88
N GLU A 24 -33.07 -2.87 3.89
CA GLU A 24 -32.82 -3.29 2.51
C GLU A 24 -32.18 -2.18 1.67
N PHE A 25 -31.22 -2.57 0.84
CA PHE A 25 -30.53 -1.68 -0.11
C PHE A 25 -30.83 -2.13 -1.54
N LEU A 26 -31.59 -1.31 -2.29
CA LEU A 26 -31.99 -1.62 -3.66
C LEU A 26 -31.16 -0.83 -4.67
N HIS A 27 -30.83 -1.48 -5.79
CA HIS A 27 -30.25 -0.87 -7.00
C HIS A 27 -28.89 -0.16 -6.81
N GLY A 28 -28.27 -0.27 -5.63
CA GLY A 28 -26.98 0.33 -5.33
C GLY A 28 -25.80 -0.46 -5.91
N ARG A 29 -24.71 0.24 -6.23
CA ARG A 29 -23.43 -0.41 -6.52
C ARG A 29 -22.78 -0.85 -5.21
N ASN A 30 -22.55 -2.16 -5.08
CA ASN A 30 -21.76 -2.72 -3.98
C ASN A 30 -20.26 -2.37 -4.14
N LEU A 31 -19.68 -1.72 -3.14
CA LEU A 31 -18.26 -1.38 -3.05
C LEU A 31 -17.42 -2.44 -2.30
N GLY A 32 -18.09 -3.43 -1.73
CA GLY A 32 -17.55 -4.39 -0.77
C GLY A 32 -17.38 -3.79 0.62
N SER A 33 -16.92 -4.63 1.53
CA SER A 33 -16.53 -4.23 2.89
C SER A 33 -15.48 -3.11 2.91
N LEU A 34 -15.69 -2.14 3.80
CA LEU A 34 -14.81 -1.00 4.00
C LEU A 34 -14.28 -0.89 5.44
N PRO A 35 -13.08 -0.34 5.65
CA PRO A 35 -12.70 0.15 6.96
C PRO A 35 -13.61 1.31 7.36
N THR A 36 -14.07 1.31 8.61
CA THR A 36 -14.92 2.36 9.18
C THR A 36 -14.36 2.76 10.54
N ILE A 37 -14.13 4.07 10.73
CA ILE A 37 -13.60 4.64 11.97
C ILE A 37 -14.72 5.25 12.79
N TYR A 38 -14.71 4.92 14.08
CA TYR A 38 -15.54 5.51 15.11
C TYR A 38 -14.64 6.20 16.13
N ASP A 39 -15.08 7.34 16.67
CA ASP A 39 -14.37 8.02 17.74
C ASP A 39 -14.48 7.27 19.08
N GLN A 40 -13.86 7.80 20.12
CA GLN A 40 -13.88 7.23 21.48
C GLN A 40 -15.27 7.07 22.10
N ASN A 41 -16.27 7.79 21.57
CA ASN A 41 -17.66 7.73 22.02
C ASN A 41 -18.52 6.85 21.09
N TRP A 42 -17.90 6.04 20.24
CA TRP A 42 -18.57 5.27 19.19
C TRP A 42 -19.33 6.14 18.17
N GLY A 43 -18.95 7.40 18.04
CA GLY A 43 -19.47 8.32 17.04
C GLY A 43 -18.86 8.02 15.67
N TYR A 44 -19.71 7.94 14.63
CA TYR A 44 -19.25 7.73 13.26
C TYR A 44 -18.43 8.94 12.78
N VAL A 45 -17.15 8.71 12.44
CA VAL A 45 -16.26 9.78 11.96
C VAL A 45 -16.52 10.05 10.47
N ALA A 46 -17.59 10.79 10.21
CA ALA A 46 -18.08 11.09 8.86
C ALA A 46 -16.99 11.51 7.85
N PRO A 47 -16.12 12.52 8.11
CA PRO A 47 -15.14 12.95 7.12
C PRO A 47 -14.17 11.84 6.73
N VAL A 48 -13.73 11.01 7.68
CA VAL A 48 -12.78 9.91 7.39
C VAL A 48 -13.46 8.77 6.65
N ASN A 49 -14.68 8.41 7.04
CA ASN A 49 -15.39 7.32 6.42
C ASN A 49 -15.83 7.68 4.99
N HIS A 50 -16.26 8.92 4.77
CA HIS A 50 -16.53 9.43 3.41
C HIS A 50 -15.26 9.47 2.55
N TRP A 51 -14.09 9.76 3.14
CA TRP A 51 -12.81 9.64 2.44
C TRP A 51 -12.52 8.19 2.01
N PHE A 52 -12.77 7.19 2.85
CA PHE A 52 -12.61 5.79 2.46
C PHE A 52 -13.56 5.37 1.34
N ILE A 53 -14.81 5.83 1.39
CA ILE A 53 -15.78 5.63 0.29
C ILE A 53 -15.24 6.26 -1.00
N HIS A 54 -14.74 7.50 -0.96
CA HIS A 54 -14.15 8.15 -2.12
C HIS A 54 -12.94 7.37 -2.68
N LEU A 55 -12.06 6.86 -1.82
CA LEU A 55 -10.93 6.04 -2.25
C LEU A 55 -11.37 4.75 -2.94
N LYS A 56 -12.45 4.11 -2.48
CA LYS A 56 -12.96 2.89 -3.09
C LYS A 56 -13.76 3.18 -4.37
N ALA A 57 -14.71 4.10 -4.31
CA ALA A 57 -15.64 4.39 -5.39
C ALA A 57 -15.01 5.18 -6.55
N ASN A 58 -14.24 6.23 -6.23
CA ASN A 58 -13.70 7.14 -7.23
C ASN A 58 -12.27 6.77 -7.62
N LYS A 59 -11.41 6.44 -6.65
CA LYS A 59 -10.01 6.05 -6.92
C LYS A 59 -9.85 4.56 -7.22
N ARG A 60 -10.91 3.75 -7.06
CA ARG A 60 -10.93 2.30 -7.34
C ARG A 60 -9.80 1.54 -6.63
N LEU A 61 -9.44 1.97 -5.42
CA LEU A 61 -8.40 1.30 -4.65
C LEU A 61 -8.91 -0.03 -4.10
N GLU A 62 -8.19 -1.10 -4.39
CA GLU A 62 -8.54 -2.44 -3.88
C GLU A 62 -8.33 -2.54 -2.38
N ASN A 63 -7.20 -1.99 -1.88
CA ASN A 63 -6.76 -2.13 -0.49
C ASN A 63 -6.59 -0.76 0.18
N LEU A 64 -7.35 -0.55 1.27
CA LEU A 64 -7.35 0.68 2.06
C LEU A 64 -6.61 0.54 3.40
N SER A 65 -5.95 -0.59 3.67
CA SER A 65 -5.36 -0.89 4.99
C SER A 65 -4.32 0.14 5.44
N SER A 66 -3.49 0.66 4.54
CA SER A 66 -2.51 1.69 4.89
C SER A 66 -3.16 3.03 5.24
N TYR A 67 -4.21 3.41 4.50
CA TYR A 67 -5.00 4.62 4.78
C TYR A 67 -5.74 4.49 6.11
N ALA A 68 -6.40 3.35 6.34
CA ALA A 68 -7.13 3.07 7.56
C ALA A 68 -6.23 3.12 8.80
N ARG A 69 -5.08 2.44 8.76
CA ARG A 69 -4.10 2.48 9.86
C ARG A 69 -3.55 3.88 10.12
N ALA A 70 -3.25 4.62 9.06
CA ALA A 70 -2.73 5.98 9.16
C ALA A 70 -3.75 6.94 9.80
N LEU A 71 -5.00 6.91 9.34
CA LEU A 71 -6.05 7.77 9.85
C LEU A 71 -6.52 7.35 11.24
N LEU A 72 -6.56 6.06 11.56
CA LEU A 72 -6.80 5.59 12.93
C LEU A 72 -5.72 6.10 13.89
N HIS A 73 -4.46 5.97 13.51
CA HIS A 73 -3.34 6.44 14.32
C HIS A 73 -3.37 7.97 14.49
N TYR A 74 -3.77 8.69 13.44
CA TYR A 74 -3.97 10.14 13.52
C TYR A 74 -5.14 10.54 14.41
N TRP A 75 -6.30 9.88 14.28
CA TRP A 75 -7.48 10.17 15.09
C TRP A 75 -7.23 9.88 16.57
N ASN A 76 -6.57 8.77 16.88
CA ASN A 76 -6.15 8.46 18.24
C ASN A 76 -5.25 9.54 18.85
N PHE A 77 -4.35 10.11 18.04
CA PHE A 77 -3.51 11.23 18.47
C PHE A 77 -4.32 12.50 18.71
N LEU A 78 -5.27 12.82 17.83
CA LEU A 78 -6.15 13.98 18.01
C LEU A 78 -6.95 13.88 19.31
N GLU A 79 -7.54 12.72 19.58
CA GLU A 79 -8.29 12.47 20.81
C GLU A 79 -7.41 12.57 22.05
N SER A 80 -6.23 11.93 22.04
CA SER A 80 -5.33 11.95 23.20
C SER A 80 -4.84 13.35 23.54
N GLU A 81 -4.64 14.18 22.53
CA GLU A 81 -4.18 15.57 22.68
C GLU A 81 -5.32 16.59 22.74
N LYS A 82 -6.59 16.13 22.72
CA LYS A 82 -7.81 16.96 22.71
C LYS A 82 -7.79 18.02 21.60
N LEU A 83 -7.34 17.62 20.42
CA LEU A 83 -7.23 18.47 19.24
C LEU A 83 -8.44 18.29 18.32
N THR A 84 -8.99 19.41 17.88
CA THR A 84 -10.01 19.44 16.83
C THR A 84 -9.35 19.25 15.46
N TRP A 85 -9.86 18.30 14.66
CA TRP A 85 -9.22 17.89 13.40
C TRP A 85 -9.24 18.99 12.32
N ASP A 86 -10.25 19.85 12.31
CA ASP A 86 -10.47 20.91 11.31
C ASP A 86 -10.15 22.32 11.81
N ALA A 87 -9.57 22.46 13.00
CA ALA A 87 -9.14 23.74 13.55
C ALA A 87 -7.63 23.95 13.34
N PHE A 88 -7.26 25.00 12.60
CA PHE A 88 -5.85 25.32 12.31
C PHE A 88 -5.44 26.69 12.89
N PRO A 89 -4.81 26.73 14.07
CA PRO A 89 -4.23 27.96 14.61
C PRO A 89 -3.17 28.58 13.68
N LEU A 90 -2.98 29.89 13.77
CA LEU A 90 -1.96 30.62 12.99
C LEU A 90 -0.55 30.08 13.24
N ALA A 91 -0.23 29.78 14.50
CA ALA A 91 1.06 29.22 14.88
C ALA A 91 1.20 27.79 14.34
N LYS A 92 2.11 27.58 13.38
CA LYS A 92 2.33 26.29 12.72
C LYS A 92 2.53 25.14 13.71
N GLY A 93 3.33 25.35 14.75
CA GLY A 93 3.61 24.32 15.77
C GLY A 93 2.38 23.87 16.57
N LEU A 94 1.30 24.64 16.60
CA LEU A 94 0.07 24.28 17.30
C LEU A 94 -0.96 23.58 16.40
N LYS A 95 -0.76 23.62 15.08
CA LYS A 95 -1.66 22.95 14.13
C LYS A 95 -1.63 21.44 14.35
N PRO A 96 -2.80 20.76 14.36
CA PRO A 96 -2.87 19.32 14.65
C PRO A 96 -1.97 18.45 13.76
N THR A 97 -1.80 18.82 12.49
CA THR A 97 -0.95 18.15 11.52
C THR A 97 0.55 18.24 11.83
N TYR A 98 1.04 19.41 12.25
CA TYR A 98 2.44 19.61 12.64
C TYR A 98 2.73 18.97 13.99
N ARG A 99 1.79 19.07 14.94
CA ARG A 99 1.88 18.36 16.22
C ARG A 99 1.94 16.85 16.00
N TYR A 100 1.08 16.30 15.14
CA TYR A 100 1.13 14.87 14.82
C TYR A 100 2.49 14.45 14.24
N ARG A 101 3.02 15.25 13.30
CA ARG A 101 4.35 15.00 12.72
C ARG A 101 5.44 15.02 13.80
N ASN A 102 5.50 16.06 14.61
CA ASN A 102 6.64 16.32 15.50
C ASN A 102 6.51 15.62 16.85
N ASP A 103 5.34 15.69 17.47
CA ASP A 103 5.08 15.20 18.82
C ASP A 103 4.78 13.71 18.85
N LYS A 104 4.23 13.15 17.77
CA LYS A 104 3.89 11.72 17.69
C LYS A 104 4.81 10.95 16.74
N LEU A 105 4.75 11.22 15.44
CA LEU A 105 5.45 10.41 14.44
C LEU A 105 6.97 10.44 14.62
N LEU A 106 7.59 11.62 14.68
CA LEU A 106 9.05 11.73 14.84
C LEU A 106 9.54 11.23 16.20
N LYS A 107 8.74 11.38 17.27
CA LYS A 107 9.08 10.80 18.58
C LYS A 107 9.06 9.28 18.56
N SER A 108 7.99 8.67 18.02
CA SER A 108 7.91 7.20 17.88
C SER A 108 9.01 6.64 16.97
N VAL A 109 9.44 7.38 15.95
CA VAL A 109 10.59 6.97 15.13
C VAL A 109 11.89 7.01 15.93
N LYS A 110 12.15 8.09 16.68
CA LYS A 110 13.33 8.20 17.54
C LYS A 110 13.36 7.13 18.64
N ALA A 111 12.19 6.74 19.14
CA ALA A 111 12.04 5.65 20.11
C ALA A 111 12.16 4.24 19.50
N GLY A 112 12.24 4.11 18.17
CA GLY A 112 12.32 2.82 17.48
C GLY A 112 10.98 2.08 17.33
N GLU A 113 9.88 2.67 17.78
CA GLU A 113 8.52 2.09 17.67
C GLU A 113 7.99 2.11 16.23
N LEU A 114 8.47 3.06 15.43
CA LEU A 114 7.99 3.28 14.07
C LEU A 114 9.15 3.46 13.10
N ALA A 115 9.09 2.82 11.93
CA ALA A 115 10.06 3.09 10.86
C ALA A 115 9.79 4.47 10.22
N TYR A 116 10.85 5.17 9.80
CA TYR A 116 10.75 6.43 9.06
C TYR A 116 9.83 6.33 7.83
N SER A 117 9.91 5.23 7.08
CA SER A 117 9.05 4.99 5.91
C SER A 117 7.58 4.90 6.30
N THR A 118 7.26 4.21 7.39
CA THR A 118 5.88 4.07 7.90
C THR A 118 5.35 5.42 8.39
N ALA A 119 6.17 6.17 9.13
CA ALA A 119 5.84 7.53 9.57
C ALA A 119 5.52 8.44 8.37
N ASN A 120 6.37 8.41 7.34
CA ASN A 120 6.16 9.20 6.13
C ASN A 120 4.90 8.75 5.37
N THR A 121 4.62 7.45 5.27
CA THR A 121 3.37 6.92 4.69
C THR A 121 2.15 7.42 5.46
N TYR A 122 2.17 7.38 6.80
CA TYR A 122 1.06 7.86 7.62
C TYR A 122 0.81 9.35 7.40
N MET A 123 1.88 10.16 7.43
CA MET A 123 1.77 11.59 7.17
C MET A 123 1.25 11.88 5.76
N THR A 124 1.68 11.10 4.76
CA THR A 124 1.20 11.24 3.38
C THR A 124 -0.31 10.99 3.27
N HIS A 125 -0.83 9.95 3.92
CA HIS A 125 -2.27 9.65 3.91
C HIS A 125 -3.10 10.72 4.63
N VAL A 126 -2.58 11.29 5.74
CA VAL A 126 -3.21 12.43 6.42
C VAL A 126 -3.24 13.67 5.52
N VAL A 127 -2.14 13.97 4.81
CA VAL A 127 -2.11 15.08 3.83
C VAL A 127 -3.16 14.87 2.73
N GLN A 128 -3.23 13.66 2.17
CA GLN A 128 -4.22 13.32 1.13
C GLN A 128 -5.65 13.48 1.63
N PHE A 129 -5.93 13.04 2.86
CA PHE A 129 -7.22 13.23 3.50
C PHE A 129 -7.58 14.72 3.60
N TYR A 130 -6.68 15.58 4.08
CA TYR A 130 -6.96 17.02 4.18
C TYR A 130 -7.15 17.71 2.84
N LEU A 131 -6.34 17.35 1.82
CA LEU A 131 -6.52 17.88 0.47
C LEU A 131 -7.90 17.53 -0.10
N TRP A 132 -8.35 16.28 0.11
CA TRP A 132 -9.68 15.85 -0.28
C TRP A 132 -10.77 16.53 0.55
N ALA A 133 -10.61 16.62 1.86
CA ALA A 133 -11.59 17.24 2.76
C ALA A 133 -11.78 18.73 2.45
N ALA A 134 -10.72 19.43 2.03
CA ALA A 134 -10.82 20.81 1.54
C ALA A 134 -11.60 20.90 0.23
N HIS A 135 -11.33 19.99 -0.71
CA HIS A 135 -12.03 19.93 -2.01
C HIS A 135 -13.53 19.68 -1.83
N GLU A 136 -13.89 18.75 -0.94
CA GLU A 136 -15.27 18.42 -0.58
C GLU A 136 -15.89 19.40 0.44
N ARG A 137 -15.18 20.49 0.78
CA ARG A 137 -15.66 21.57 1.65
C ARG A 137 -16.04 21.15 3.08
N TYR A 138 -15.41 20.10 3.63
CA TYR A 138 -15.57 19.76 5.05
C TYR A 138 -15.02 20.83 5.99
N TYR A 139 -14.09 21.65 5.50
CA TYR A 139 -13.58 22.81 6.23
C TYR A 139 -13.25 23.93 5.24
N HIS A 140 -13.25 25.18 5.73
CA HIS A 140 -12.86 26.32 4.92
C HIS A 140 -11.34 26.48 4.90
N ILE A 141 -10.74 26.46 3.70
CA ILE A 141 -9.31 26.70 3.51
C ILE A 141 -9.04 28.19 3.23
N SER A 142 -8.13 28.78 4.00
CA SER A 142 -7.62 30.12 3.76
C SER A 142 -6.14 30.20 4.14
N GLU A 143 -5.47 31.30 3.80
CA GLU A 143 -4.06 31.52 4.16
C GLU A 143 -3.84 31.46 5.68
N LYS A 144 -4.82 31.92 6.46
CA LYS A 144 -4.80 31.87 7.93
C LYS A 144 -5.33 30.55 8.49
N HIS A 145 -6.04 29.76 7.69
CA HIS A 145 -6.70 28.53 8.09
C HIS A 145 -6.39 27.39 7.11
N LYS A 146 -5.14 26.91 7.15
CA LYS A 146 -4.64 25.80 6.34
C LYS A 146 -3.87 24.78 7.19
N PRO A 147 -4.04 23.48 6.92
CA PRO A 147 -3.39 22.41 7.68
C PRO A 147 -1.88 22.34 7.44
N PHE A 148 -1.37 22.81 6.30
CA PHE A 148 0.04 22.76 5.93
C PHE A 148 0.34 23.70 4.76
N GLU A 149 1.62 23.90 4.48
CA GLU A 149 2.06 24.60 3.28
C GLU A 149 2.19 23.63 2.11
N ILE A 150 1.79 24.10 0.93
CA ILE A 150 2.06 23.44 -0.34
C ILE A 150 3.39 23.97 -0.86
N GLU A 151 4.28 23.05 -1.22
CA GLU A 151 5.57 23.34 -1.81
C GLU A 151 5.66 22.72 -3.21
N PHE A 152 6.49 23.27 -4.07
CA PHE A 152 6.73 22.73 -5.40
C PHE A 152 8.20 22.41 -5.59
N VAL A 153 8.52 21.13 -5.77
CA VAL A 153 9.89 20.65 -5.95
C VAL A 153 10.13 20.33 -7.43
N ARG A 154 11.20 20.90 -7.99
CA ARG A 154 11.64 20.59 -9.35
C ARG A 154 12.48 19.32 -9.34
N ILE A 155 12.04 18.32 -10.10
CA ILE A 155 12.76 17.06 -10.27
C ILE A 155 13.33 17.01 -11.68
N GLN A 156 14.60 16.66 -11.80
CA GLN A 156 15.22 16.39 -13.10
C GLN A 156 14.79 15.02 -13.61
N ARG A 157 14.38 14.95 -14.87
CA ARG A 157 14.10 13.68 -15.54
C ARG A 157 15.40 13.05 -16.00
N SER A 158 15.48 11.74 -15.88
CA SER A 158 16.54 10.91 -16.48
C SER A 158 15.97 9.85 -17.43
N ASP A 159 14.69 10.00 -17.82
CA ASP A 159 13.99 9.06 -18.69
C ASP A 159 14.05 9.51 -20.16
N MET A 160 13.50 8.71 -21.08
CA MET A 160 13.54 8.96 -22.53
C MET A 160 12.91 10.30 -22.94
N LEU A 161 12.09 10.91 -22.09
CA LEU A 161 11.44 12.20 -22.32
C LEU A 161 12.25 13.38 -21.76
N ALA A 162 13.42 13.13 -21.16
CA ALA A 162 14.29 14.16 -20.60
C ALA A 162 14.76 15.17 -21.65
N HIS A 163 14.90 14.78 -22.92
CA HIS A 163 15.27 15.70 -24.00
C HIS A 163 14.19 16.74 -24.31
N MET A 164 12.91 16.41 -24.12
CA MET A 164 11.79 17.33 -24.38
C MET A 164 11.36 18.10 -23.12
N MET A 165 11.35 17.45 -21.97
CA MET A 165 10.98 18.05 -20.69
C MET A 165 12.00 17.66 -19.62
N PRO A 166 13.16 18.34 -19.54
CA PRO A 166 14.24 17.93 -18.65
C PRO A 166 13.89 18.02 -17.17
N LYS A 167 12.85 18.79 -16.83
CA LYS A 167 12.40 19.01 -15.46
C LYS A 167 10.87 18.92 -15.39
N PHE A 168 10.37 18.37 -14.30
CA PHE A 168 8.95 18.44 -13.96
C PHE A 168 8.78 18.95 -12.53
N LEU A 169 7.64 19.58 -12.28
CA LEU A 169 7.29 20.14 -10.98
C LEU A 169 6.44 19.12 -10.22
N VAL A 170 6.84 18.78 -9.01
CA VAL A 170 6.07 17.92 -8.11
C VAL A 170 5.55 18.75 -6.95
N GLN A 171 4.24 18.74 -6.78
CA GLN A 171 3.61 19.28 -5.59
C GLN A 171 3.94 18.38 -4.39
N THR A 172 4.45 18.98 -3.32
CA THR A 172 4.72 18.35 -2.03
C THR A 172 4.17 19.24 -0.92
N THR A 173 4.36 18.83 0.33
CA THR A 173 4.02 19.65 1.49
C THR A 173 5.20 19.73 2.45
N ASP A 174 5.20 20.77 3.29
CA ASP A 174 6.21 20.98 4.34
C ASP A 174 6.08 19.97 5.51
N LEU A 175 5.07 19.09 5.48
CA LEU A 175 4.90 18.01 6.45
C LEU A 175 5.69 16.74 6.10
N ARG A 176 6.30 16.65 4.92
CA ARG A 176 7.03 15.45 4.50
C ARG A 176 8.08 15.04 5.54
N ILE A 177 8.08 13.75 5.90
CA ILE A 177 9.08 13.17 6.77
C ILE A 177 10.19 12.62 5.88
N ARG A 178 11.36 13.24 5.93
CA ARG A 178 12.52 12.78 5.16
C ARG A 178 13.07 11.53 5.83
N THR A 179 12.90 10.38 5.18
CA THR A 179 13.65 9.19 5.53
C THR A 179 15.14 9.51 5.34
N PRO A 180 15.98 9.34 6.37
CA PRO A 180 17.42 9.44 6.21
C PRO A 180 17.81 8.49 5.06
N ARG A 181 18.39 9.06 4.01
CA ARG A 181 19.18 8.24 3.09
C ARG A 181 20.45 7.96 3.87
N ASP A 182 20.82 6.69 4.03
CA ASP A 182 22.14 6.34 4.54
C ASP A 182 23.19 6.85 3.55
N ALA A 183 23.53 8.14 3.62
CA ALA A 183 24.46 8.80 2.71
C ALA A 183 25.90 8.30 2.91
N THR A 184 26.17 7.63 4.04
CA THR A 184 27.44 6.99 4.39
C THR A 184 27.46 5.49 4.17
N SER A 185 26.34 4.87 3.77
CA SER A 185 26.34 3.44 3.45
C SER A 185 26.00 3.25 1.98
N ASN A 186 26.89 2.58 1.26
CA ASN A 186 26.54 1.96 -0.02
C ASN A 186 25.42 0.90 0.12
N ASN A 187 24.80 0.72 1.30
CA ASN A 187 23.55 -0.01 1.42
C ASN A 187 22.39 0.86 0.94
N ILE A 188 22.20 0.88 -0.39
CA ILE A 188 20.87 0.50 -0.87
C ILE A 188 20.51 -0.74 -0.05
N ARG A 189 19.42 -0.74 0.74
CA ARG A 189 18.98 -1.95 1.45
C ARG A 189 18.86 -3.05 0.40
N GLY A 190 19.93 -3.83 0.25
CA GLY A 190 19.99 -4.88 -0.73
C GLY A 190 18.86 -5.84 -0.43
N LEU A 191 18.41 -6.56 -1.45
CA LEU A 191 17.69 -7.78 -1.17
C LEU A 191 18.56 -8.57 -0.18
N LYS A 192 17.96 -9.04 0.91
CA LYS A 192 18.62 -9.92 1.88
C LYS A 192 18.26 -11.34 1.46
N PRO A 193 18.99 -11.95 0.51
CA PRO A 193 18.71 -13.32 0.13
C PRO A 193 18.87 -14.21 1.36
N LEU A 194 18.17 -15.34 1.35
CA LEU A 194 18.36 -16.36 2.37
C LEU A 194 19.83 -16.80 2.34
N THR A 195 20.42 -16.92 3.53
CA THR A 195 21.77 -17.47 3.68
C THR A 195 21.78 -18.94 3.27
N GLN A 196 22.94 -19.50 2.95
CA GLN A 196 23.07 -20.93 2.64
C GLN A 196 22.53 -21.82 3.77
N THR A 197 22.75 -21.41 5.02
CA THR A 197 22.20 -22.07 6.21
C THR A 197 20.67 -22.02 6.23
N ALA A 198 20.07 -20.85 6.00
CA ALA A 198 18.62 -20.70 5.94
C ALA A 198 17.99 -21.48 4.79
N LEU A 199 18.64 -21.53 3.61
CA LEU A 199 18.21 -22.36 2.48
C LEU A 199 18.25 -23.85 2.82
N THR A 200 19.26 -24.29 3.56
CA THR A 200 19.37 -25.70 4.01
C THR A 200 18.24 -26.04 4.97
N HIS A 201 17.94 -25.18 5.95
CA HIS A 201 16.80 -25.36 6.85
C HIS A 201 15.48 -25.36 6.08
N LEU A 202 15.28 -24.43 5.16
CA LEU A 202 14.10 -24.39 4.31
C LEU A 202 13.93 -25.71 3.54
N ALA A 203 15.00 -26.19 2.88
CA ALA A 203 14.97 -27.43 2.12
C ALA A 203 14.63 -28.65 2.99
N LEU A 204 15.14 -28.72 4.23
CA LEU A 204 14.82 -29.79 5.17
C LEU A 204 13.35 -29.77 5.56
N HIS A 205 12.79 -28.59 5.87
CA HIS A 205 11.38 -28.47 6.25
C HIS A 205 10.42 -28.77 5.09
N LEU A 206 10.78 -28.37 3.85
CA LEU A 206 9.94 -28.63 2.66
C LEU A 206 9.86 -30.11 2.25
N ARG A 207 10.70 -30.99 2.81
CA ARG A 207 10.61 -32.45 2.53
C ARG A 207 9.30 -33.05 3.02
N ASN A 208 8.77 -32.53 4.13
CA ASN A 208 7.58 -33.06 4.79
C ASN A 208 6.32 -32.25 4.48
N THR A 209 6.36 -31.35 3.49
CA THR A 209 5.21 -30.56 3.04
C THR A 209 4.61 -31.12 1.75
N PRO A 210 3.34 -30.82 1.46
CA PRO A 210 2.74 -31.11 0.15
C PRO A 210 3.60 -30.61 -1.01
N CYS A 211 3.52 -31.30 -2.15
CA CYS A 211 4.40 -31.04 -3.29
C CYS A 211 4.16 -29.64 -3.88
N GLU A 212 2.91 -29.18 -3.90
CA GLU A 212 2.49 -27.86 -4.38
C GLU A 212 3.11 -26.76 -3.53
N PHE A 213 3.02 -26.90 -2.20
CA PHE A 213 3.63 -25.94 -1.28
C PHE A 213 5.15 -25.89 -1.44
N ARG A 214 5.79 -27.05 -1.59
CA ARG A 214 7.23 -27.15 -1.88
C ARG A 214 7.60 -26.44 -3.17
N LEU A 215 6.84 -26.63 -4.25
CA LEU A 215 7.08 -25.94 -5.52
C LEU A 215 6.92 -24.43 -5.39
N ILE A 216 5.86 -23.94 -4.74
CA ILE A 216 5.63 -22.51 -4.51
C ILE A 216 6.84 -21.88 -3.78
N CYS A 217 7.33 -22.53 -2.72
CA CYS A 217 8.48 -22.03 -1.97
C CYS A 217 9.77 -22.05 -2.80
N LEU A 218 10.01 -23.11 -3.59
CA LEU A 218 11.19 -23.21 -4.46
C LEU A 218 11.17 -22.16 -5.58
N LEU A 219 10.01 -21.95 -6.21
CA LEU A 219 9.78 -20.91 -7.21
C LEU A 219 10.03 -19.51 -6.64
N ALA A 220 9.49 -19.22 -5.45
CA ALA A 220 9.73 -17.94 -4.77
C ALA A 220 11.21 -17.72 -4.45
N ALA A 221 11.89 -18.75 -3.93
CA ALA A 221 13.29 -18.66 -3.54
C ALA A 221 14.25 -18.54 -4.72
N GLN A 222 14.00 -19.26 -5.83
CA GLN A 222 14.88 -19.27 -7.00
C GLN A 222 14.63 -18.11 -7.96
N CYS A 223 13.38 -17.72 -8.17
CA CYS A 223 13.01 -16.72 -9.17
C CYS A 223 12.71 -15.34 -8.58
N GLY A 224 12.71 -15.19 -7.25
CA GLY A 224 12.37 -13.94 -6.57
C GLY A 224 10.92 -13.51 -6.80
N LEU A 225 10.01 -14.49 -6.89
CA LEU A 225 8.59 -14.25 -7.07
C LEU A 225 7.96 -13.72 -5.78
N ARG A 226 7.00 -12.80 -5.93
CA ARG A 226 6.12 -12.43 -4.82
C ARG A 226 5.22 -13.60 -4.49
N ILE A 227 4.73 -13.66 -3.24
CA ILE A 227 3.85 -14.75 -2.79
C ILE A 227 2.69 -15.01 -3.75
N GLN A 228 2.00 -13.96 -4.20
CA GLN A 228 0.89 -14.05 -5.16
C GLN A 228 1.34 -14.56 -6.54
N GLU A 229 2.52 -14.15 -7.00
CA GLU A 229 3.09 -14.60 -8.29
C GLU A 229 3.49 -16.07 -8.22
N ALA A 230 4.06 -16.53 -7.10
CA ALA A 230 4.45 -17.91 -6.88
C ALA A 230 3.25 -18.84 -6.68
N SER A 231 2.24 -18.41 -5.92
CA SER A 231 1.04 -19.21 -5.66
C SER A 231 0.03 -19.18 -6.81
N GLY A 232 0.10 -18.17 -7.68
CA GLY A 232 -0.76 -18.01 -8.85
C GLY A 232 -0.05 -18.25 -10.17
N LEU A 233 1.07 -18.99 -10.15
CA LEU A 233 1.76 -19.37 -11.37
C LEU A 233 0.89 -20.36 -12.16
N THR A 234 0.75 -20.15 -13.46
CA THR A 234 -0.13 -20.95 -14.31
C THR A 234 0.66 -21.89 -15.21
N LEU A 235 0.03 -22.99 -15.64
CA LEU A 235 0.59 -23.86 -16.69
C LEU A 235 0.88 -23.10 -17.97
N THR A 236 -0.05 -22.24 -18.39
CA THR A 236 0.12 -21.40 -19.58
C THR A 236 1.39 -20.56 -19.52
N ALA A 237 1.75 -20.04 -18.35
CA ALA A 237 3.01 -19.34 -18.19
C ALA A 237 4.18 -20.31 -18.43
N LEU A 238 4.19 -21.47 -17.77
CA LEU A 238 5.27 -22.47 -17.88
C LEU A 238 5.47 -22.98 -19.32
N GLU A 239 4.38 -23.25 -20.05
CA GLU A 239 4.41 -23.67 -21.45
C GLU A 239 4.99 -22.59 -22.38
N GLN A 240 4.85 -21.32 -22.01
CA GLN A 240 5.43 -20.18 -22.73
C GLN A 240 6.91 -19.93 -22.36
N SER A 241 7.52 -20.79 -21.53
CA SER A 241 8.93 -20.65 -21.19
C SER A 241 9.82 -20.90 -22.41
N VAL A 242 10.87 -20.09 -22.54
CA VAL A 242 11.83 -20.19 -23.65
C VAL A 242 13.19 -20.50 -23.07
N GLN A 243 13.89 -21.46 -23.67
CA GLN A 243 15.26 -21.76 -23.27
C GLN A 243 16.15 -20.53 -23.48
N ARG A 244 16.89 -20.15 -22.44
CA ARG A 244 17.79 -19.00 -22.51
C ARG A 244 18.92 -19.28 -23.50
N SER A 245 19.20 -18.31 -24.37
CA SER A 245 20.29 -18.44 -25.35
C SER A 245 21.62 -18.79 -24.67
N GLY A 246 22.27 -19.86 -25.13
CA GLY A 246 23.53 -20.35 -24.57
C GLY A 246 23.43 -21.15 -23.26
N SER A 247 22.22 -21.49 -22.79
CA SER A 247 22.04 -22.31 -21.58
C SER A 247 21.11 -23.48 -21.83
N ILE A 248 21.53 -24.69 -21.44
CA ILE A 248 20.67 -25.90 -21.46
C ILE A 248 19.83 -26.06 -20.19
N THR A 249 20.19 -25.34 -19.12
CA THR A 249 19.58 -25.52 -17.80
C THR A 249 18.66 -24.38 -17.40
N HIS A 250 18.75 -23.23 -18.07
CA HIS A 250 18.03 -22.01 -17.69
C HIS A 250 17.01 -21.63 -18.75
N PHE A 251 15.84 -21.21 -18.27
CA PHE A 251 14.68 -20.83 -19.06
C PHE A 251 14.20 -19.46 -18.63
N GLU A 252 13.80 -18.68 -19.60
CA GLU A 252 13.14 -17.39 -19.41
C GLU A 252 11.63 -17.61 -19.43
N LEU A 253 10.97 -17.08 -18.40
CA LEU A 253 9.55 -17.21 -18.19
C LEU A 253 8.94 -15.82 -18.08
N THR A 254 8.11 -15.44 -19.06
CA THR A 254 7.36 -14.19 -18.98
C THR A 254 6.12 -14.43 -18.13
N ILE A 255 5.90 -13.61 -17.11
CA ILE A 255 4.72 -13.67 -16.22
C ILE A 255 3.94 -12.37 -16.27
N GLY A 256 2.61 -12.47 -16.25
CA GLY A 256 1.73 -11.32 -16.19
C GLY A 256 0.26 -11.68 -16.42
N PRO A 257 -0.61 -10.66 -16.53
CA PRO A 257 -2.04 -10.87 -16.79
C PRO A 257 -2.33 -11.67 -18.06
N SER A 258 -1.48 -11.56 -19.09
CA SER A 258 -1.63 -12.27 -20.37
C SER A 258 -1.59 -13.79 -20.26
N ASN A 259 -0.98 -14.32 -19.19
CA ASN A 259 -0.97 -15.75 -18.89
C ASN A 259 -1.58 -16.05 -17.52
N GLY A 260 -2.41 -15.16 -16.99
CA GLY A 260 -3.17 -15.38 -15.76
C GLY A 260 -2.37 -15.28 -14.46
N VAL A 261 -1.07 -14.96 -14.50
CA VAL A 261 -0.26 -14.80 -13.29
C VAL A 261 -0.56 -13.45 -12.64
N PRO A 262 -0.96 -13.40 -11.35
CA PRO A 262 -1.37 -12.18 -10.68
C PRO A 262 -0.17 -11.35 -10.24
N THR A 263 0.46 -10.66 -11.20
CA THR A 263 1.61 -9.81 -10.94
C THR A 263 1.22 -8.47 -10.32
N LYS A 264 2.12 -7.90 -9.52
CA LYS A 264 1.87 -6.62 -8.86
C LYS A 264 1.60 -5.52 -9.90
N TYR A 265 0.46 -4.84 -9.76
CA TYR A 265 -0.03 -3.81 -10.68
C TYR A 265 -0.25 -4.31 -12.12
N ASN A 266 -0.52 -5.59 -12.31
CA ASN A 266 -0.75 -6.18 -13.64
C ASN A 266 0.41 -5.94 -14.61
N LYS A 267 1.64 -5.84 -14.08
CA LYS A 267 2.83 -5.59 -14.89
C LYS A 267 3.44 -6.90 -15.37
N THR A 268 3.62 -7.02 -16.67
CA THR A 268 4.37 -8.13 -17.27
C THR A 268 5.86 -7.98 -16.96
N ARG A 269 6.52 -9.09 -16.60
CA ARG A 269 7.97 -9.16 -16.43
C ARG A 269 8.48 -10.55 -16.77
N THR A 270 9.76 -10.66 -17.09
CA THR A 270 10.44 -11.94 -17.30
C THR A 270 11.22 -12.33 -16.06
N ILE A 271 11.16 -13.61 -15.70
CA ILE A 271 11.96 -14.24 -14.66
C ILE A 271 12.83 -15.33 -15.29
N GLU A 272 13.91 -15.69 -14.62
CA GLU A 272 14.75 -16.83 -15.00
C GLU A 272 14.51 -17.98 -14.01
N THR A 273 14.38 -19.20 -14.53
CA THR A 273 14.22 -20.42 -13.74
C THR A 273 15.06 -21.56 -14.32
N ARG A 274 15.21 -22.64 -13.56
CA ARG A 274 15.89 -23.85 -14.01
C ARG A 274 14.91 -24.87 -14.57
N ILE A 275 15.38 -25.67 -15.53
CA ILE A 275 14.59 -26.74 -16.15
C ILE A 275 14.01 -27.72 -15.13
N GLN A 276 14.71 -28.02 -14.04
CA GLN A 276 14.21 -28.94 -13.00
C GLN A 276 12.93 -28.46 -12.33
N ILE A 277 12.74 -27.14 -12.19
CA ILE A 277 11.52 -26.59 -11.61
C ILE A 277 10.38 -26.68 -12.62
N ILE A 278 10.64 -26.39 -13.90
CA ILE A 278 9.63 -26.47 -14.96
C ILE A 278 9.13 -27.91 -15.07
N THR A 279 10.05 -28.89 -15.17
CA THR A 279 9.67 -30.30 -15.30
C THR A 279 8.94 -30.81 -14.06
N ALA A 280 9.41 -30.46 -12.85
CA ALA A 280 8.73 -30.85 -11.61
C ALA A 280 7.31 -30.28 -11.51
N THR A 281 7.07 -29.08 -12.04
CA THR A 281 5.75 -28.45 -12.01
C THR A 281 4.81 -29.06 -13.05
N LEU A 282 5.30 -29.34 -14.26
CA LEU A 282 4.51 -30.00 -15.31
C LEU A 282 4.14 -31.45 -14.96
N LEU A 283 5.00 -32.17 -14.23
CA LEU A 283 4.77 -33.57 -13.85
C LEU A 283 3.74 -33.76 -12.73
N ILE A 284 3.37 -32.72 -11.99
CA ILE A 284 2.37 -32.82 -10.91
C ILE A 284 0.94 -32.77 -11.46
N GLU A 285 0.73 -32.21 -12.65
CA GLU A 285 -0.59 -32.16 -13.30
C GLU A 285 -0.85 -33.31 -14.30
N ALA A 286 0.14 -34.15 -14.56
CA ALA A 286 0.04 -35.35 -15.40
C ALA A 286 -0.28 -36.60 -14.58
#